data_AF-A0A922CGH7-F1
#
_entry.id   AF-A0A922CGH7-F1
#
_cell.length_a   1.000
_cell.length_b   1.000
_cell.length_c   1.000
_cell.angle_alpha   90.00
_cell.angle_beta   90.00
_cell.angle_gamma   90.00
#
_symmetry.space_group_name_H-M   'P 1'
#
loop_
_entity.id
_entity.type
_entity.pdbx_description
1 polymer ?
#
loop_
_entity_poly.entity_id
_entity_poly.type
_entity_poly.pdbx_seq_one_letter_code
_entity_poly.pdbx_strand_id
1 'polypeptide(L)'
;MCIACAHKAKLLADIPEPASAPPVLVPTPVQRIQPERISPPSRVMMSAKPEGNVREALEDRDPNNLNQHIQIVWDDIVGEPEGARSPECAWRLSRACFRNARDICYTALAVLLAPPCALCLGCGFACLAFEQIWCTAPCLRCVKIYFASVRTMVRSCMAALVVPPMEAIGHICRHIRINLRRDAPDEPDLLVV
;
A
#
# COMPACT_ATOMS: atom_id res chain seq x y z
N MET A 1 -21.99 -20.73 29.90
CA MET A 1 -21.12 -19.71 29.27
C MET A 1 -21.56 -19.62 27.80
N CYS A 2 -21.81 -18.46 27.20
CA CYS A 2 -21.13 -17.20 27.45
C CYS A 2 -22.05 -16.08 27.95
N ILE A 3 -22.23 -16.12 29.27
CA ILE A 3 -22.68 -15.06 30.18
C ILE A 3 -21.73 -13.83 30.15
N ALA A 4 -20.61 -13.89 29.42
CA ALA A 4 -19.57 -12.85 29.39
C ALA A 4 -19.81 -11.71 28.37
N CYS A 5 -20.69 -11.87 27.37
CA CYS A 5 -20.92 -10.81 26.36
C CYS A 5 -22.14 -9.93 26.67
N ALA A 6 -23.20 -10.52 27.25
CA ALA A 6 -24.44 -9.81 27.58
C ALA A 6 -24.33 -8.89 28.80
N HIS A 7 -23.35 -9.11 29.69
CA HIS A 7 -23.20 -8.36 30.94
C HIS A 7 -22.28 -7.14 30.83
N LYS A 8 -21.47 -7.03 29.76
CA LYS A 8 -20.52 -5.92 29.58
C LYS A 8 -21.08 -4.74 28.78
N ALA A 9 -22.14 -4.97 27.98
CA ALA A 9 -22.79 -3.92 27.19
C ALA A 9 -23.85 -3.12 27.97
N LYS A 10 -24.26 -3.60 29.16
CA LYS A 10 -25.35 -2.99 29.96
C LYS A 10 -24.89 -2.10 31.11
N LEU A 11 -23.59 -1.83 31.25
CA LEU A 11 -23.02 -1.22 32.47
C LEU A 11 -22.28 0.12 32.24
N LEU A 12 -22.37 0.72 31.06
CA LEU A 12 -21.68 1.99 30.75
C LEU A 12 -22.59 2.97 29.99
N ALA A 13 -23.84 3.06 30.45
CA ALA A 13 -24.66 4.24 30.21
C ALA A 13 -24.72 5.05 31.50
N ASP A 14 -24.41 6.34 31.35
CA ASP A 14 -24.76 7.50 32.19
C ASP A 14 -23.79 8.00 33.29
N ILE A 15 -23.28 9.23 33.01
CA ILE A 15 -22.96 10.38 33.91
C ILE A 15 -21.51 10.44 34.49
N PRO A 16 -20.85 11.62 34.65
CA PRO A 16 -20.87 12.92 33.94
C PRO A 16 -19.46 13.38 33.49
N GLU A 17 -19.39 14.40 32.62
CA GLU A 17 -18.18 15.18 32.34
C GLU A 17 -17.80 16.07 33.54
N PRO A 18 -16.52 16.09 33.99
CA PRO A 18 -16.02 17.18 34.81
C PRO A 18 -14.98 18.02 34.08
N ALA A 19 -15.28 19.31 34.08
CA ALA A 19 -14.46 20.41 33.64
C ALA A 19 -13.09 20.50 34.33
N SER A 20 -12.07 20.87 33.55
CA SER A 20 -10.98 21.77 33.92
C SER A 20 -10.27 22.20 32.62
N ALA A 21 -10.74 23.25 31.94
CA ALA A 21 -10.38 24.67 32.11
C ALA A 21 -9.08 25.10 31.33
N PRO A 22 -9.03 26.36 30.81
CA PRO A 22 -8.46 26.79 29.51
C PRO A 22 -7.19 27.70 29.69
N PRO A 23 -6.75 28.68 28.82
CA PRO A 23 -7.26 29.23 27.54
C PRO A 23 -6.19 29.58 26.46
N VAL A 24 -6.60 30.42 25.48
CA VAL A 24 -5.83 31.30 24.54
C VAL A 24 -5.84 30.78 23.08
N LEU A 25 -6.25 31.50 22.01
CA LEU A 25 -6.84 32.82 21.75
C LEU A 25 -7.55 32.73 20.38
N VAL A 26 -8.67 33.42 20.23
CA VAL A 26 -9.42 33.59 18.97
C VAL A 26 -8.73 34.64 18.08
N PRO A 27 -8.92 34.60 16.74
CA PRO A 27 -9.60 35.73 16.10
C PRO A 27 -10.73 35.30 15.15
N THR A 28 -11.87 35.99 15.24
CA THR A 28 -13.01 36.00 14.29
C THR A 28 -12.79 37.09 13.20
N PRO A 29 -13.78 37.44 12.36
CA PRO A 29 -14.12 36.82 11.07
C PRO A 29 -13.91 37.78 9.87
N VAL A 30 -13.85 37.26 8.63
CA VAL A 30 -14.02 38.09 7.42
C VAL A 30 -15.07 37.45 6.50
N GLN A 31 -16.13 38.20 6.20
CA GLN A 31 -17.27 37.86 5.35
C GLN A 31 -16.94 37.89 3.85
N ARG A 32 -17.91 37.35 3.06
CA ARG A 32 -18.22 37.57 1.62
C ARG A 32 -17.52 36.54 0.69
N ILE A 33 -18.17 35.78 -0.21
CA ILE A 33 -19.37 35.93 -1.05
C ILE A 33 -19.93 34.51 -1.36
N GLN A 34 -21.25 34.30 -1.36
CA GLN A 34 -21.89 33.10 -1.96
C GLN A 34 -22.04 33.28 -3.48
N PRO A 35 -21.84 32.23 -4.31
CA PRO A 35 -22.50 32.13 -5.59
C PRO A 35 -23.58 31.03 -5.56
N GLU A 36 -24.82 31.50 -5.69
CA GLU A 36 -25.93 30.92 -6.44
C GLU A 36 -26.16 29.40 -6.41
N ARG A 37 -27.19 29.02 -5.64
CA ARG A 37 -27.92 27.76 -5.73
C ARG A 37 -28.62 27.66 -7.09
N ILE A 38 -28.12 26.82 -7.99
CA ILE A 38 -28.91 26.30 -9.12
C ILE A 38 -29.33 24.87 -8.76
N SER A 39 -30.58 24.74 -8.34
CA SER A 39 -31.26 23.46 -8.12
C SER A 39 -31.48 22.73 -9.45
N PRO A 40 -31.10 21.46 -9.61
CA PRO A 40 -31.57 20.66 -10.74
C PRO A 40 -33.07 20.34 -10.56
N PRO A 41 -33.86 20.32 -11.64
CA PRO A 41 -35.31 20.14 -11.56
C PRO A 41 -35.65 18.75 -11.06
N SER A 42 -36.58 18.67 -10.10
CA SER A 42 -37.24 17.44 -9.66
C SER A 42 -37.76 16.66 -10.86
N ARG A 43 -37.10 15.55 -11.20
CA ARG A 43 -37.59 14.58 -12.17
C ARG A 43 -38.12 13.35 -11.42
N VAL A 44 -39.42 13.41 -11.18
CA VAL A 44 -40.40 12.32 -11.09
C VAL A 44 -39.83 10.91 -10.92
N MET A 45 -40.08 10.32 -9.75
CA MET A 45 -39.98 8.88 -9.51
C MET A 45 -40.89 8.12 -10.48
N MET A 46 -40.37 7.11 -11.16
CA MET A 46 -41.17 6.05 -11.78
C MET A 46 -40.54 4.68 -11.51
N SER A 47 -41.28 3.93 -10.71
CA SER A 47 -41.47 2.47 -10.64
C SER A 47 -40.42 1.52 -11.26
N ALA A 48 -40.03 0.56 -10.43
CA ALA A 48 -39.19 -0.59 -10.74
C ALA A 48 -39.71 -1.48 -11.90
N LYS A 49 -38.77 -2.10 -12.62
CA LYS A 49 -38.94 -3.38 -13.33
C LYS A 49 -37.68 -4.24 -13.12
N PRO A 50 -37.78 -5.53 -12.71
CA PRO A 50 -36.62 -6.36 -12.39
C PRO A 50 -36.21 -7.18 -13.61
N GLU A 51 -35.15 -6.81 -14.31
CA GLU A 51 -34.65 -7.58 -15.45
C GLU A 51 -33.11 -7.61 -15.43
N GLY A 52 -32.55 -8.76 -15.05
CA GLY A 52 -31.21 -9.19 -15.49
C GLY A 52 -29.98 -8.59 -14.80
N ASN A 53 -29.65 -9.09 -13.62
CA ASN A 53 -28.33 -8.96 -12.97
C ASN A 53 -27.20 -9.63 -13.80
N VAL A 54 -26.78 -9.12 -14.96
CA VAL A 54 -25.43 -9.37 -15.55
C VAL A 54 -25.04 -8.25 -16.53
N ARG A 55 -25.14 -6.99 -16.12
CA ARG A 55 -24.19 -5.97 -16.58
C ARG A 55 -23.51 -5.57 -15.31
N GLU A 56 -22.46 -6.31 -14.95
CA GLU A 56 -21.57 -5.96 -13.84
C GLU A 56 -21.42 -4.44 -13.85
N ALA A 57 -21.75 -3.84 -12.70
CA ALA A 57 -21.54 -2.43 -12.48
C ALA A 57 -20.14 -2.12 -13.00
N LEU A 58 -20.05 -1.37 -14.10
CA LEU A 58 -18.77 -0.88 -14.58
C LEU A 58 -18.28 0.03 -13.46
N GLU A 59 -17.51 -0.55 -12.55
CA GLU A 59 -16.94 0.15 -11.42
C GLU A 59 -16.20 1.35 -11.99
N ASP A 60 -16.56 2.53 -11.49
CA ASP A 60 -15.88 3.75 -11.87
C ASP A 60 -14.39 3.56 -11.56
N ARG A 61 -13.55 3.64 -12.59
CA ARG A 61 -12.10 3.43 -12.46
C ARG A 61 -11.42 4.59 -11.73
N ASP A 62 -12.14 5.67 -11.48
CA ASP A 62 -11.68 6.82 -10.70
C ASP A 62 -12.77 7.30 -9.73
N PRO A 63 -13.05 6.56 -8.63
CA PRO A 63 -14.14 6.88 -7.72
C PRO A 63 -13.94 8.20 -6.95
N ASN A 64 -12.71 8.70 -6.88
CA ASN A 64 -12.38 9.98 -6.24
C ASN A 64 -12.18 11.12 -7.25
N ASN A 65 -12.36 10.85 -8.54
CA ASN A 65 -12.25 11.81 -9.64
C ASN A 65 -10.93 12.61 -9.62
N LEU A 66 -9.81 11.96 -9.26
CA LEU A 66 -8.50 12.58 -9.12
C LEU A 66 -7.78 12.73 -10.47
N ASN A 67 -8.15 11.93 -11.46
CA ASN A 67 -7.47 11.80 -12.74
C ASN A 67 -8.24 12.42 -13.91
N GLN A 68 -9.03 13.47 -13.66
CA GLN A 68 -9.77 14.20 -14.69
C GLN A 68 -8.88 14.67 -15.85
N HIS A 69 -7.61 14.99 -15.56
CA HIS A 69 -6.64 15.44 -16.56
C HIS A 69 -6.20 14.34 -17.55
N ILE A 70 -6.47 13.06 -17.28
CA ILE A 70 -6.12 11.90 -18.15
C ILE A 70 -7.38 11.38 -18.88
N GLN A 71 -8.54 11.98 -18.66
CA GLN A 71 -9.77 11.54 -19.33
C GLN A 71 -9.73 11.98 -20.80
N ILE A 72 -9.36 11.05 -21.67
CA ILE A 72 -9.32 11.29 -23.11
C ILE A 72 -10.74 11.17 -23.67
N VAL A 73 -11.30 12.28 -24.10
CA VAL A 73 -12.61 12.33 -24.74
C VAL A 73 -12.44 12.18 -26.25
N TRP A 74 -13.46 11.67 -26.94
CA TRP A 74 -13.43 11.53 -28.40
C TRP A 74 -13.17 12.87 -29.12
N ASP A 75 -13.61 13.98 -28.52
CA ASP A 75 -13.36 15.34 -29.02
C ASP A 75 -11.86 15.70 -29.00
N ASP A 76 -11.09 15.18 -28.05
CA ASP A 76 -9.64 15.44 -27.97
C ASP A 76 -8.86 14.66 -29.03
N ILE A 77 -9.42 13.55 -29.52
CA ILE A 77 -8.77 12.66 -30.50
C ILE A 77 -9.10 13.08 -31.94
N VAL A 78 -10.35 13.48 -32.18
CA VAL A 78 -10.91 13.71 -33.53
C VAL A 78 -11.41 15.15 -33.71
N GLY A 79 -11.20 16.02 -32.72
CA GLY A 79 -11.62 17.42 -32.73
C GLY A 79 -11.20 18.15 -34.01
N GLU A 80 -12.18 18.65 -34.75
CA GLU A 80 -11.93 19.51 -35.91
C GLU A 80 -11.61 20.95 -35.44
N PRO A 81 -10.73 21.69 -36.15
CA PRO A 81 -10.47 23.10 -35.84
C PRO A 81 -11.72 23.96 -36.08
N GLU A 82 -11.94 24.98 -35.25
CA GLU A 82 -13.19 25.77 -35.22
C GLU A 82 -13.62 26.43 -36.56
N GLY A 83 -12.73 26.48 -37.54
CA GLY A 83 -12.99 27.02 -38.89
C GLY A 83 -13.59 26.05 -39.92
N ALA A 84 -13.55 24.73 -39.68
CA ALA A 84 -14.00 23.73 -40.66
C ALA A 84 -14.87 22.65 -39.98
N ARG A 85 -16.11 23.01 -39.63
CA ARG A 85 -17.05 22.08 -38.99
C ARG A 85 -17.72 21.16 -40.01
N SER A 86 -17.59 19.86 -39.81
CA SER A 86 -18.42 18.85 -40.44
C SER A 86 -19.90 19.04 -40.09
N PRO A 87 -20.83 18.66 -41.00
CA PRO A 87 -22.26 18.72 -40.71
C PRO A 87 -22.62 17.87 -39.48
N GLU A 88 -23.52 18.40 -38.64
CA GLU A 88 -23.89 17.83 -37.33
C GLU A 88 -24.35 16.36 -37.38
N CYS A 89 -24.87 15.90 -38.53
CA CYS A 89 -25.25 14.51 -38.73
C CYS A 89 -24.04 13.58 -38.91
N ALA A 90 -23.03 14.00 -39.67
CA ALA A 90 -21.81 13.23 -39.89
C ALA A 90 -21.00 13.10 -38.59
N TRP A 91 -20.94 14.18 -37.80
CA TRP A 91 -20.26 14.22 -36.50
C TRP A 91 -20.88 13.28 -35.47
N ARG A 92 -22.22 13.25 -35.37
CA ARG A 92 -22.91 12.33 -34.45
C ARG A 92 -22.76 10.87 -34.89
N LEU A 93 -22.81 10.61 -36.19
CA LEU A 93 -22.67 9.26 -36.75
C LEU A 93 -21.26 8.72 -36.53
N SER A 94 -20.23 9.52 -36.79
CA SER A 94 -18.83 9.13 -36.57
C SER A 94 -18.55 8.85 -35.09
N ARG A 95 -19.06 9.71 -34.18
CA ARG A 95 -18.96 9.51 -32.73
C ARG A 95 -19.63 8.22 -32.26
N ALA A 96 -20.82 7.91 -32.78
CA ALA A 96 -21.53 6.68 -32.44
C ALA A 96 -20.84 5.43 -33.00
N CYS A 97 -20.41 5.49 -34.27
CA CYS A 97 -19.70 4.40 -34.94
C CYS A 97 -18.37 4.09 -34.24
N PHE A 98 -17.59 5.12 -33.90
CA PHE A 98 -16.32 4.95 -33.18
C PHE A 98 -16.49 4.27 -31.82
N ARG A 99 -17.45 4.74 -31.02
CA ARG A 99 -17.71 4.13 -29.70
C ARG A 99 -18.06 2.65 -29.83
N ASN A 100 -18.99 2.33 -30.73
CA ASN A 100 -19.42 0.94 -30.91
C ASN A 100 -18.31 0.05 -31.50
N ALA A 101 -17.56 0.56 -32.49
CA ALA A 101 -16.45 -0.17 -33.08
C ALA A 101 -15.35 -0.46 -32.04
N ARG A 102 -14.97 0.54 -31.24
CA ARG A 102 -13.99 0.37 -30.16
C ARG A 102 -14.45 -0.68 -29.16
N ASP A 103 -15.68 -0.58 -28.68
CA ASP A 103 -16.20 -1.48 -27.64
C ASP A 103 -16.30 -2.93 -28.17
N ILE A 104 -16.76 -3.12 -29.41
CA ILE A 104 -16.83 -4.44 -30.05
C ILE A 104 -15.43 -5.00 -30.32
N CYS A 105 -14.52 -4.21 -30.91
CA CYS A 105 -13.16 -4.67 -31.20
C CYS A 105 -12.38 -5.03 -29.93
N TYR A 106 -12.46 -4.19 -28.89
CA TYR A 106 -11.82 -4.47 -27.61
C TYR A 106 -12.35 -5.76 -27.00
N THR A 107 -13.68 -5.90 -26.95
CA THR A 107 -14.31 -7.10 -26.37
C THR A 107 -13.97 -8.35 -27.18
N ALA A 108 -14.02 -8.28 -28.52
CA ALA A 108 -13.68 -9.40 -29.39
C ALA A 108 -12.22 -9.83 -29.22
N LEU A 109 -11.28 -8.87 -29.18
CA LEU A 109 -9.87 -9.15 -28.94
C LEU A 109 -9.66 -9.74 -27.55
N ALA A 110 -10.29 -9.20 -26.52
CA ALA A 110 -10.17 -9.71 -25.16
C ALA A 110 -10.70 -11.15 -25.06
N VAL A 111 -11.88 -11.43 -25.62
CA VAL A 111 -12.47 -12.79 -25.59
C VAL A 111 -11.64 -13.79 -26.39
N LEU A 112 -11.00 -13.35 -27.49
CA LEU A 112 -10.19 -14.24 -28.32
C LEU A 112 -8.79 -14.48 -27.73
N LEU A 113 -8.14 -13.45 -27.18
CA LEU A 113 -6.77 -13.54 -26.66
C LEU A 113 -6.70 -13.95 -25.19
N ALA A 114 -7.72 -13.67 -24.37
CA ALA A 114 -7.66 -14.02 -22.95
C ALA A 114 -7.56 -15.53 -22.69
N PRO A 115 -8.35 -16.42 -23.35
CA PRO A 115 -8.23 -17.86 -23.13
C PRO A 115 -6.85 -18.45 -23.47
N PRO A 116 -6.22 -18.18 -24.64
CA PRO A 116 -4.89 -18.71 -24.93
C PRO A 116 -3.84 -18.12 -24.00
N CYS A 117 -3.94 -16.83 -23.64
CA CYS A 117 -3.00 -16.21 -22.70
C CYS A 117 -3.11 -16.83 -21.29
N ALA A 118 -4.34 -17.06 -20.81
CA ALA A 118 -4.60 -17.76 -19.56
C ALA A 118 -4.07 -19.19 -19.56
N LEU A 119 -4.19 -19.92 -20.68
CA LEU A 119 -3.65 -21.26 -20.82
C LEU A 119 -2.12 -21.26 -20.77
N CYS A 120 -1.45 -20.34 -21.49
CA CYS A 120 0.00 -20.20 -21.44
C CYS A 120 0.50 -19.89 -20.02
N LEU A 121 -0.16 -18.95 -19.32
CA LEU A 121 0.17 -18.61 -17.94
C LEU A 121 -0.09 -19.79 -17.00
N GLY A 122 -1.22 -20.48 -17.15
CA GLY A 122 -1.55 -21.67 -16.36
C GLY A 122 -0.53 -22.79 -16.52
N CYS A 123 -0.11 -23.09 -17.75
CA CYS A 123 0.98 -24.03 -18.01
C CYS A 123 2.30 -23.57 -17.36
N GLY A 124 2.63 -22.28 -17.47
CA GLY A 124 3.81 -21.70 -16.82
C GLY A 124 3.79 -21.90 -15.29
N PHE A 125 2.67 -21.58 -14.64
CA PHE A 125 2.52 -21.80 -13.21
C PHE A 125 2.57 -23.28 -12.82
N ALA A 126 2.03 -24.18 -13.64
CA ALA A 126 2.13 -25.61 -13.40
C ALA A 126 3.58 -26.09 -13.44
N CYS A 127 4.37 -25.65 -14.44
CA CYS A 127 5.79 -25.95 -14.54
C CYS A 127 6.58 -25.39 -13.34
N LEU A 128 6.32 -24.15 -12.94
CA LEU A 128 6.96 -23.53 -11.77
C LEU A 128 6.61 -24.27 -10.47
N ALA A 129 5.37 -24.70 -10.30
CA ALA A 129 4.95 -25.47 -9.13
C ALA A 129 5.65 -26.84 -9.10
N PHE A 130 5.78 -27.50 -10.26
CA PHE A 130 6.53 -28.74 -10.38
C PHE A 130 8.00 -28.53 -10.00
N GLU A 131 8.67 -27.53 -10.60
CA GLU A 131 10.06 -27.21 -10.27
C GLU A 131 10.24 -26.88 -8.79
N GLN A 132 9.31 -26.15 -8.17
CA GLN A 132 9.39 -25.81 -6.75
C GLN A 132 9.36 -27.05 -5.85
N ILE A 133 8.49 -28.01 -6.14
CA ILE A 133 8.35 -29.22 -5.32
C ILE A 133 9.55 -30.16 -5.55
N TRP A 134 9.93 -30.34 -6.81
CA TRP A 134 10.88 -31.38 -7.20
C TRP A 134 12.34 -30.91 -7.22
N CYS A 135 12.61 -29.64 -7.51
CA CYS A 135 13.95 -29.09 -7.57
C CYS A 135 14.24 -28.22 -6.34
N THR A 136 13.37 -27.26 -5.99
CA THR A 136 13.67 -26.34 -4.88
C THR A 136 13.75 -27.05 -3.53
N ALA A 137 12.86 -28.00 -3.24
CA ALA A 137 12.89 -28.73 -1.97
C ALA A 137 14.20 -29.51 -1.73
N PRO A 138 14.71 -30.35 -2.67
CA PRO A 138 16.01 -30.99 -2.49
C PRO A 138 17.16 -29.98 -2.55
N CYS A 139 17.10 -28.96 -3.42
CA CYS A 139 18.12 -27.91 -3.46
C CYS A 139 18.26 -27.20 -2.10
N LEU A 140 17.15 -26.84 -1.44
CA LEU A 140 17.18 -26.25 -0.10
C LEU A 140 17.78 -27.20 0.94
N ARG A 141 17.54 -28.51 0.84
CA ARG A 141 18.21 -29.47 1.72
C ARG A 141 19.72 -29.52 1.48
N CYS A 142 20.16 -29.54 0.23
CA CYS A 142 21.57 -29.50 -0.12
C CYS A 142 22.24 -28.21 0.38
N VAL A 143 21.59 -27.07 0.15
CA VAL A 143 22.06 -25.75 0.63
C VAL A 143 22.13 -25.71 2.15
N LYS A 144 21.15 -26.30 2.86
CA LYS A 144 21.20 -26.41 4.33
C LYS A 144 22.39 -27.24 4.81
N ILE A 145 22.70 -28.35 4.15
CA ILE A 145 23.89 -29.16 4.47
C ILE A 145 25.17 -28.37 4.20
N TYR A 146 25.25 -27.67 3.06
CA TYR A 146 26.38 -26.82 2.72
C TYR A 146 26.59 -25.68 3.72
N PHE A 147 25.54 -24.97 4.13
CA PHE A 147 25.65 -23.94 5.16
C PHE A 147 26.05 -24.50 6.52
N ALA A 148 25.67 -25.75 6.84
CA ALA A 148 26.12 -26.39 8.07
C ALA A 148 27.64 -26.62 8.08
N SER A 149 28.22 -27.07 6.96
CA SER A 149 29.67 -27.24 6.85
C SER A 149 30.41 -25.90 6.85
N VAL A 150 29.94 -24.92 6.07
CA VAL A 150 30.49 -23.55 6.05
C VAL A 150 30.45 -22.93 7.44
N ARG A 151 29.35 -23.11 8.18
CA ARG A 151 29.21 -22.62 9.56
C ARG A 151 30.30 -23.19 10.48
N THR A 152 30.61 -24.47 10.36
CA THR A 152 31.68 -25.10 11.15
C THR A 152 33.04 -24.52 10.79
N MET A 153 33.33 -24.39 9.49
CA MET A 153 34.57 -23.76 9.02
C MET A 153 34.72 -22.32 9.52
N VAL A 154 33.68 -21.50 9.39
CA VAL A 154 33.67 -20.11 9.87
C VAL A 154 33.88 -20.06 11.39
N ARG A 155 33.22 -20.93 12.16
CA ARG A 155 33.46 -21.02 13.61
C ARG A 155 34.91 -21.32 13.93
N SER A 156 35.54 -22.28 13.24
CA SER A 156 36.94 -22.61 13.43
C SER A 156 37.86 -21.44 13.07
N CYS A 157 37.60 -20.74 11.96
CA CYS A 157 38.36 -19.55 11.58
C CYS A 157 38.22 -18.43 12.62
N MET A 158 37.01 -18.18 13.13
CA MET A 158 36.78 -17.19 14.18
C MET A 158 37.48 -17.58 15.49
N ALA A 159 37.46 -18.86 15.86
CA ALA A 159 38.20 -19.37 17.02
C ALA A 159 39.71 -19.20 16.88
N ALA A 160 40.27 -19.36 15.69
CA ALA A 160 41.70 -19.22 15.46
C ALA A 160 42.16 -17.74 15.32
N LEU A 161 41.34 -16.89 14.70
CA LEU A 161 41.75 -15.54 14.31
C LEU A 161 41.22 -14.45 15.25
N VAL A 162 40.00 -14.60 15.74
CA VAL A 162 39.30 -13.53 16.46
C VAL A 162 39.35 -13.74 17.98
N VAL A 163 39.29 -14.98 18.45
CA VAL A 163 39.33 -15.27 19.90
C VAL A 163 40.67 -14.84 20.53
N PRO A 164 41.86 -15.20 20.00
CA PRO A 164 43.13 -14.84 20.64
C PRO A 164 43.38 -13.33 20.82
N PRO A 165 43.17 -12.46 19.80
CA PRO A 165 43.37 -11.03 19.99
C PRO A 165 42.33 -10.43 20.95
N MET A 166 41.08 -10.91 20.91
CA MET A 166 40.04 -10.41 21.82
C MET A 166 40.32 -10.80 23.28
N GLU A 167 40.81 -12.02 23.53
CA GLU A 167 41.27 -12.44 24.85
C GLU A 167 42.48 -11.64 25.33
N ALA A 168 43.44 -11.34 24.44
CA ALA A 168 44.59 -10.49 24.77
C ALA A 168 44.16 -9.08 25.16
N ILE A 169 43.23 -8.46 24.41
CA ILE A 169 42.67 -7.15 24.74
C ILE A 169 41.94 -7.20 26.07
N GLY A 170 41.11 -8.22 26.30
CA GLY A 170 40.42 -8.43 27.58
C GLY A 170 41.40 -8.56 28.75
N HIS A 171 42.53 -9.24 28.54
CA HIS A 171 43.57 -9.40 29.56
C HIS A 171 44.26 -8.07 29.91
N ILE A 172 44.51 -7.19 28.92
CA ILE A 172 45.04 -5.84 29.13
C ILE A 172 44.06 -5.01 29.96
N CYS A 173 42.78 -4.99 29.57
CA CYS A 173 41.75 -4.24 30.29
C CYS A 173 41.57 -4.73 31.74
N ARG A 174 41.72 -6.04 31.99
CA ARG A 174 41.64 -6.61 33.36
C ARG A 174 42.76 -6.14 34.29
N HIS A 175 43.94 -5.87 33.74
CA HIS A 175 45.09 -5.41 34.52
C HIS A 175 44.94 -3.97 35.01
N ILE A 176 44.08 -3.17 34.39
CA ILE A 176 43.78 -1.80 34.79
C ILE A 176 42.79 -1.85 35.97
N ARG A 177 43.32 -1.96 37.19
CA ARG A 177 42.53 -1.94 38.42
C ARG A 177 42.31 -0.49 38.84
N ILE A 178 41.17 0.06 38.44
CA ILE A 178 40.72 1.38 38.88
C ILE A 178 40.19 1.26 40.32
N ASN A 179 41.01 1.63 41.30
CA ASN A 179 40.51 1.87 42.65
C ASN A 179 39.86 3.26 42.65
N LEU A 180 38.55 3.30 42.39
CA LEU A 180 37.78 4.52 42.55
C LEU A 180 37.69 4.83 44.05
N ARG A 181 38.68 5.56 44.57
CA ARG A 181 38.49 6.28 45.82
C ARG A 181 37.50 7.38 45.50
N ARG A 182 36.30 7.25 46.05
CA ARG A 182 35.33 8.33 46.10
C ARG A 182 35.93 9.36 47.06
N ASP A 183 36.50 10.42 46.52
CA ASP A 183 37.24 11.41 47.29
C ASP A 183 36.40 11.95 48.45
N ALA A 184 36.99 11.86 49.64
CA ALA A 184 36.82 12.84 50.69
C ALA A 184 37.49 14.16 50.22
N PRO A 185 37.04 15.32 50.71
CA PRO A 185 37.12 16.59 49.99
C PRO A 185 38.56 17.08 49.73
N ASP A 186 38.79 17.47 48.47
CA ASP A 186 39.77 18.41 47.91
C ASP A 186 41.04 18.73 48.72
N GLU A 187 42.15 18.02 48.45
CA GLU A 187 43.50 18.59 48.62
C GLU A 187 44.38 18.22 47.42
N PRO A 188 44.94 19.21 46.68
CA PRO A 188 45.77 18.97 45.51
C PRO A 188 47.22 18.72 45.94
N ASP A 189 47.78 17.58 45.54
CA ASP A 189 49.09 17.51 44.88
C ASP A 189 49.62 16.07 44.78
N LEU A 190 50.26 15.81 43.63
CA LEU A 190 51.51 15.06 43.45
C LEU A 190 51.43 13.96 42.37
N LEU A 191 51.90 14.37 41.18
CA LEU A 191 52.39 13.54 40.08
C LEU A 191 53.31 12.42 40.59
N VAL A 192 53.08 11.18 40.12
CA VAL A 192 54.15 10.20 39.95
C VAL A 192 53.95 9.48 38.62
N VAL A 193 55.09 9.45 37.92
CA VAL A 193 55.49 8.87 36.63
C VAL A 193 55.00 7.44 36.40
#